data_AF-A0AAU2TCD6-F1
#
_entry.id   AF-A0AAU2TCD6-F1
#
_cell.length_a   1.000
_cell.length_b   1.000
_cell.length_c   1.000
_cell.angle_alpha   90.00
_cell.angle_beta   90.00
_cell.angle_gamma   90.00
#
_symmetry.space_group_name_H-M   'P 1'
#
loop_
_entity.id
_entity.type
_entity.pdbx_description
1 polymer ?
#
loop_
_entity_poly.entity_id
_entity_poly.type
_entity_poly.pdbx_seq_one_letter_code
_entity_poly.pdbx_strand_id
1 'polypeptide(L)'
;MVWNVEDLARDTVRRQGDGLTVAQVPEKTAEAARRERETLEQLATGPVDRDPYDVDPARLAEVWAARHAEWRRVAAWLDVSERAVYDPAMDSEGTISADDREKRRHGAAVRRAAWELERQGGRDELRAQVWLPADVSRRLRALAARAGLAPEQVLAQLADRVRIDDDGALSVKAFVP
;
A
#
# COMPACT_ATOMS: atom_id res chain seq x y z
N MET A 1 0.68 -1.05 -1.83
CA MET A 1 -0.03 -1.52 -3.05
C MET A 1 0.48 -2.91 -3.31
N VAL A 2 -0.32 -3.93 -3.03
CA VAL A 2 0.06 -5.32 -3.28
C VAL A 2 -0.41 -5.65 -4.69
N TRP A 3 0.53 -5.95 -5.60
CA TRP A 3 0.19 -6.51 -6.91
C TRP A 3 -0.37 -7.91 -6.69
N ASN A 4 -1.48 -8.25 -7.35
CA ASN A 4 -1.92 -9.65 -7.37
C ASN A 4 -0.97 -10.45 -8.29
N VAL A 5 -1.03 -11.79 -8.21
CA VAL A 5 -0.12 -12.65 -8.99
C VAL A 5 -0.34 -12.56 -10.50
N GLU A 6 -1.57 -12.29 -10.91
CA GLU A 6 -1.96 -12.13 -12.32
C GLU A 6 -1.36 -10.86 -12.92
N ASP A 7 -1.40 -9.74 -12.20
CA ASP A 7 -0.77 -8.47 -12.58
C ASP A 7 0.75 -8.66 -12.76
N LEU A 8 1.38 -9.39 -11.84
CA LEU A 8 2.82 -9.67 -11.89
C LEU A 8 3.18 -10.60 -13.05
N ALA A 9 2.38 -11.64 -13.27
CA ALA A 9 2.54 -12.59 -14.36
C ALA A 9 2.45 -11.87 -15.71
N ARG A 10 1.39 -11.09 -15.93
CA ARG A 10 1.16 -10.34 -17.17
C ARG A 10 2.27 -9.36 -17.47
N ASP A 11 2.73 -8.60 -16.49
CA ASP A 11 3.85 -7.68 -16.68
C ASP A 11 5.16 -8.41 -17.02
N THR A 12 5.41 -9.54 -16.37
CA THR A 12 6.60 -10.36 -16.63
C THR A 12 6.55 -10.96 -18.03
N VAL A 13 5.40 -11.50 -18.44
CA VAL A 13 5.18 -12.06 -19.78
C VAL A 13 5.31 -10.99 -20.85
N ARG A 14 4.71 -9.80 -20.67
CA ARG A 14 4.84 -8.71 -21.65
C ARG A 14 6.29 -8.29 -21.86
N ARG A 15 7.06 -8.11 -20.77
CA ARG A 15 8.48 -7.71 -20.84
C ARG A 15 9.39 -8.76 -21.48
N GLN A 16 9.07 -10.05 -21.29
CA GLN A 16 9.87 -11.15 -21.82
C GLN A 16 9.42 -11.63 -23.18
N GLY A 17 8.16 -11.40 -23.51
CA GLY A 17 7.51 -11.87 -24.71
C GLY A 17 7.68 -10.94 -25.88
N ASP A 18 7.98 -9.67 -25.65
CA ASP A 18 8.14 -8.68 -26.71
C ASP A 18 9.15 -9.16 -27.78
N GLY A 19 8.66 -9.32 -29.01
CA GLY A 19 9.46 -9.81 -30.13
C GLY A 19 9.62 -11.34 -30.21
N LEU A 20 9.03 -12.13 -29.32
CA LEU A 20 9.05 -13.59 -29.43
C LEU A 20 8.19 -14.07 -30.59
N THR A 21 8.71 -15.04 -31.33
CA THR A 21 7.98 -15.70 -32.42
C THR A 21 7.01 -16.75 -31.89
N VAL A 22 6.02 -17.11 -32.73
CA VAL A 22 5.10 -18.25 -32.48
C VAL A 22 5.85 -19.54 -32.14
N ALA A 23 7.04 -19.75 -32.70
CA ALA A 23 7.86 -20.94 -32.41
C ALA A 23 8.53 -20.89 -31.03
N GLN A 24 8.81 -19.70 -30.49
CA GLN A 24 9.51 -19.50 -29.22
C GLN A 24 8.56 -19.43 -28.01
N VAL A 25 7.31 -18.99 -28.20
CA VAL A 25 6.30 -18.93 -27.13
C VAL A 25 6.02 -20.30 -26.47
N PRO A 26 5.97 -21.43 -27.20
CA PRO A 26 5.88 -22.76 -26.61
C PRO A 26 7.01 -23.09 -25.62
N GLU A 27 8.23 -22.63 -25.88
CA GLU A 27 9.36 -22.84 -24.97
C GLU A 27 9.15 -22.12 -23.64
N LYS A 28 8.61 -20.90 -23.68
CA LYS A 28 8.28 -20.12 -22.49
C LYS A 28 7.11 -20.70 -21.71
N THR A 29 6.11 -21.20 -22.42
CA THR A 29 5.00 -21.95 -21.82
C THR A 29 5.50 -23.19 -21.08
N ALA A 30 6.38 -23.97 -21.72
CA ALA A 30 6.96 -25.18 -21.14
C ALA A 30 7.89 -24.87 -19.95
N GLU A 31 8.67 -23.79 -20.02
CA GLU A 31 9.49 -23.31 -18.92
C GLU A 31 8.63 -22.96 -17.69
N ALA A 32 7.56 -22.18 -17.88
CA ALA A 32 6.67 -21.80 -16.80
C ALA A 32 5.97 -23.02 -16.17
N ALA A 33 5.47 -23.96 -17.00
CA ALA A 33 4.87 -25.21 -16.53
C ALA A 33 5.85 -26.08 -15.74
N ARG A 34 7.13 -26.15 -16.16
CA ARG A 34 8.16 -26.88 -15.41
C ARG A 34 8.39 -26.25 -14.04
N ARG A 35 8.55 -24.93 -13.97
CA ARG A 35 8.79 -24.21 -12.71
C ARG A 35 7.61 -24.29 -11.75
N GLU A 36 6.39 -24.24 -12.27
CA GLU A 36 5.17 -24.48 -11.50
C GLU A 36 5.21 -25.84 -10.81
N ARG A 37 5.47 -26.92 -11.57
CA ARG A 37 5.56 -28.28 -11.02
C ARG A 37 6.68 -28.43 -9.99
N GLU A 38 7.90 -27.97 -10.31
CA GLU A 38 9.04 -28.02 -9.38
C GLU A 38 8.72 -27.32 -8.05
N THR A 39 8.04 -26.17 -8.11
CA THR A 39 7.67 -25.42 -6.90
C THR A 39 6.56 -26.13 -6.10
N LEU A 40 5.57 -26.73 -6.78
CA LEU A 40 4.54 -27.53 -6.12
C LEU A 40 5.10 -28.81 -5.47
N GLU A 41 6.06 -29.46 -6.12
CA GLU A 41 6.75 -30.64 -5.58
C GLU A 41 7.54 -30.26 -4.32
N GLN A 42 8.25 -29.12 -4.33
CA GLN A 42 8.96 -28.58 -3.16
C GLN A 42 8.02 -28.22 -2.00
N LEU A 43 6.80 -27.76 -2.29
CA LEU A 43 5.77 -27.53 -1.27
C LEU A 43 5.29 -28.85 -0.66
N ALA A 44 5.11 -29.88 -1.49
CA ALA A 44 4.63 -31.19 -1.05
C ALA A 44 5.65 -31.97 -0.22
N THR A 45 6.96 -31.73 -0.40
CA THR A 45 8.03 -32.43 0.35
C THR A 45 8.21 -31.96 1.80
N GLY A 46 7.47 -30.94 2.24
CA GLY A 46 7.51 -30.42 3.61
C GLY A 46 8.61 -29.37 3.85
N PRO A 47 8.69 -28.78 5.05
CA PRO A 47 9.62 -27.70 5.32
C PRO A 47 11.06 -28.22 5.35
N VAL A 48 11.84 -27.81 4.35
CA VAL A 48 13.30 -27.71 4.47
C VAL A 48 13.57 -26.55 5.44
N ASP A 49 14.62 -26.63 6.26
CA ASP A 49 15.06 -25.52 7.10
C ASP A 49 15.26 -24.29 6.19
N ARG A 50 14.36 -23.30 6.31
CA ARG A 50 14.20 -22.21 5.32
C ARG A 50 14.76 -20.92 5.87
N ASP A 51 15.43 -20.19 5.01
CA ASP A 51 15.87 -18.84 5.34
C ASP A 51 14.62 -17.94 5.50
N PRO A 52 14.50 -17.15 6.59
CA PRO A 52 13.38 -16.23 6.78
C PRO A 52 13.27 -15.14 5.70
N TYR A 53 14.28 -14.99 4.84
CA TYR A 53 14.28 -14.09 3.68
C TYR A 53 13.94 -14.79 2.36
N ASP A 54 13.73 -16.11 2.36
CA ASP A 54 13.29 -16.83 1.17
C ASP A 54 11.86 -16.40 0.76
N VAL A 55 11.64 -16.36 -0.56
CA VAL A 55 10.31 -16.11 -1.11
C VAL A 55 9.39 -17.24 -0.65
N ASP A 56 8.26 -16.88 -0.04
CA ASP A 56 7.23 -17.84 0.35
C ASP A 56 6.92 -18.79 -0.82
N PRO A 57 7.21 -20.09 -0.72
CA PRO A 57 7.05 -21.00 -1.84
C PRO A 57 5.60 -21.21 -2.22
N ALA A 58 4.64 -21.01 -1.32
CA ALA A 58 3.21 -21.03 -1.66
C ALA A 58 2.91 -19.87 -2.60
N ARG A 59 3.39 -18.68 -2.24
CA ARG A 59 3.32 -17.50 -3.10
C ARG A 59 4.06 -17.68 -4.42
N LEU A 60 5.23 -18.33 -4.40
CA LEU A 60 6.00 -18.60 -5.62
C LEU A 60 5.25 -19.55 -6.56
N ALA A 61 4.57 -20.57 -6.03
CA ALA A 61 3.73 -21.47 -6.81
C ALA A 61 2.57 -20.71 -7.47
N GLU A 62 1.88 -19.83 -6.75
CA GLU A 62 0.84 -18.97 -7.31
C GLU A 62 1.38 -18.09 -8.45
N VAL A 63 2.58 -17.53 -8.30
CA VAL A 63 3.22 -16.70 -9.32
C VAL A 63 3.55 -17.52 -10.57
N TRP A 64 4.09 -18.74 -10.42
CA TRP A 64 4.39 -19.60 -11.56
C TRP A 64 3.13 -20.08 -12.27
N ALA A 65 2.08 -20.46 -11.54
CA ALA A 65 0.79 -20.83 -12.11
C ALA A 65 0.16 -19.69 -12.92
N ALA A 66 0.15 -18.47 -12.36
CA ALA A 66 -0.34 -17.28 -13.06
C ALA A 66 0.48 -16.99 -14.33
N ARG A 67 1.80 -17.16 -14.29
CA ARG A 67 2.68 -16.96 -15.44
C ARG A 67 2.51 -18.01 -16.52
N HIS A 68 2.27 -19.27 -16.14
CA HIS A 68 1.96 -20.35 -17.07
C HIS A 68 0.61 -20.09 -17.76
N ALA A 69 -0.43 -19.71 -17.01
CA ALA A 69 -1.73 -19.35 -17.58
C ALA A 69 -1.63 -18.18 -18.59
N GLU A 70 -0.86 -17.15 -18.25
CA GLU A 70 -0.67 -16.00 -19.13
C GLU A 70 0.11 -16.35 -20.41
N TRP A 71 1.15 -17.20 -20.35
CA TRP A 71 1.83 -17.69 -21.55
C TRP A 71 0.91 -18.50 -22.47
N ARG A 72 0.03 -19.33 -21.89
CA ARG A 72 -1.00 -20.05 -22.66
C ARG A 72 -1.97 -19.11 -23.36
N ARG A 73 -2.37 -18.02 -22.69
CA ARG A 73 -3.22 -16.98 -23.27
C ARG A 73 -2.51 -16.30 -24.45
N VAL A 74 -1.23 -15.93 -24.31
CA VAL A 74 -0.43 -15.35 -25.39
C VAL A 74 -0.31 -16.32 -26.58
N ALA A 75 -0.07 -17.60 -26.32
CA ALA A 75 -0.02 -18.62 -27.37
C ALA A 75 -1.36 -18.72 -28.13
N ALA A 76 -2.49 -18.76 -27.41
CA ALA A 76 -3.82 -18.77 -28.00
C ALA A 76 -4.13 -17.48 -28.78
N TRP A 77 -3.68 -16.33 -28.28
CA TRP A 77 -3.85 -15.06 -28.97
C TRP A 77 -3.06 -14.99 -30.27
N LEU A 78 -1.81 -15.51 -30.30
CA LEU A 78 -1.01 -15.61 -31.52
C LEU A 78 -1.65 -16.51 -32.57
N ASP A 79 -2.23 -17.63 -32.14
CA ASP A 79 -2.97 -18.56 -33.01
C ASP A 79 -4.20 -17.89 -33.64
N VAL A 80 -5.04 -17.25 -32.82
CA VAL A 80 -6.26 -16.56 -33.29
C VAL A 80 -5.97 -15.31 -34.12
N SER A 81 -4.89 -14.59 -33.81
CA SER A 81 -4.51 -13.36 -34.53
C SER A 81 -3.70 -13.62 -35.80
N GLU A 82 -3.35 -14.88 -36.08
CA GLU A 82 -2.48 -15.33 -37.19
C GLU A 82 -1.16 -14.55 -37.26
N ARG A 83 -0.64 -14.11 -36.11
CA ARG A 83 0.58 -13.32 -36.01
C ARG A 83 1.80 -14.21 -35.83
N ALA A 84 2.86 -13.89 -36.56
CA ALA A 84 4.14 -14.58 -36.43
C ALA A 84 4.93 -14.19 -35.17
N VAL A 85 4.68 -12.99 -34.63
CA VAL A 85 5.44 -12.38 -33.52
C VAL A 85 4.50 -11.76 -32.50
N TYR A 86 4.81 -11.94 -31.22
CA TYR A 86 4.09 -11.29 -30.12
C TYR A 86 4.52 -9.83 -30.00
N ASP A 87 3.54 -8.94 -30.19
CA ASP A 87 3.64 -7.52 -29.93
C ASP A 87 2.68 -7.17 -28.79
N PRO A 88 3.20 -6.87 -27.58
CA PRO A 88 2.38 -6.53 -26.43
C PRO A 88 1.50 -5.29 -26.62
N ALA A 89 1.77 -4.42 -27.59
CA ALA A 89 0.94 -3.25 -27.89
C ALA A 89 -0.34 -3.60 -28.67
N MET A 90 -0.32 -4.71 -29.41
CA MET A 90 -1.47 -5.20 -30.19
C MET A 90 -2.39 -6.14 -29.38
N ASP A 91 -1.92 -6.58 -28.21
CA ASP A 91 -2.66 -7.38 -27.24
C ASP A 91 -3.52 -6.46 -26.36
N SER A 92 -4.78 -6.26 -26.76
CA SER A 92 -5.72 -5.34 -26.12
C SER A 92 -6.03 -5.72 -24.67
N GLU A 93 -6.11 -7.01 -24.36
CA GLU A 93 -6.32 -7.54 -23.00
C GLU A 93 -5.06 -7.29 -22.13
N GLY A 94 -3.88 -7.49 -22.72
CA GLY A 94 -2.61 -7.08 -22.14
C GLY A 94 -2.56 -5.58 -21.82
N THR A 95 -3.06 -4.76 -22.75
CA THR A 95 -3.00 -3.29 -22.72
C THR A 95 -3.96 -2.68 -21.71
N ILE A 96 -5.23 -3.10 -21.66
CA ILE A 96 -6.22 -2.67 -20.66
C ILE A 96 -5.70 -2.91 -19.24
N SER A 97 -5.08 -4.08 -19.01
CA SER A 97 -4.49 -4.42 -17.71
C SER A 97 -3.34 -3.48 -17.30
N ALA A 98 -2.55 -2.99 -18.26
CA ALA A 98 -1.48 -2.03 -17.99
C ALA A 98 -2.00 -0.60 -17.75
N ASP A 99 -3.06 -0.19 -18.43
CA ASP A 99 -3.68 1.12 -18.20
C ASP A 99 -4.33 1.19 -16.81
N ASP A 100 -5.04 0.13 -16.41
CA ASP A 100 -5.62 0.05 -15.06
C ASP A 100 -4.55 -0.01 -13.96
N ARG A 101 -3.36 -0.52 -14.28
CA ARG A 101 -2.18 -0.44 -13.42
C ARG A 101 -1.67 0.99 -13.28
N GLU A 102 -1.55 1.73 -14.37
CA GLU A 102 -1.11 3.13 -14.35
C GLU A 102 -2.04 3.98 -13.49
N LYS A 103 -3.36 3.80 -13.67
CA LYS A 103 -4.39 4.46 -12.85
C LYS A 103 -4.26 4.11 -11.37
N ARG A 104 -4.06 2.81 -11.04
CA ARG A 104 -3.85 2.38 -9.64
C ARG A 104 -2.59 3.00 -9.04
N ARG A 105 -1.46 2.97 -9.76
CA ARG A 105 -0.17 3.57 -9.35
C ARG A 105 -0.31 5.06 -9.08
N HIS A 106 -0.89 5.78 -10.03
CA HIS A 106 -1.15 7.20 -9.90
C HIS A 106 -2.03 7.49 -8.69
N GLY A 107 -3.15 6.77 -8.53
CA GLY A 107 -4.03 6.94 -7.38
C GLY A 107 -3.38 6.68 -6.02
N ALA A 108 -2.45 5.72 -5.92
CA ALA A 108 -1.71 5.49 -4.68
C ALA A 108 -0.62 6.54 -4.42
N ALA A 109 0.04 7.04 -5.47
CA ALA A 109 0.98 8.15 -5.35
C ALA A 109 0.26 9.41 -4.86
N VAL A 110 -0.91 9.72 -5.42
CA VAL A 110 -1.76 10.84 -4.97
C VAL A 110 -2.18 10.67 -3.52
N ARG A 111 -2.66 9.49 -3.11
CA ARG A 111 -3.03 9.22 -1.71
C ARG A 111 -1.84 9.35 -0.76
N ARG A 112 -0.65 8.90 -1.15
CA ARG A 112 0.56 9.04 -0.35
C ARG A 112 0.95 10.52 -0.21
N ALA A 113 0.92 11.26 -1.31
CA ALA A 113 1.19 12.70 -1.28
C ALA A 113 0.19 13.45 -0.39
N ALA A 114 -1.10 13.11 -0.46
CA ALA A 114 -2.13 13.68 0.41
C ALA A 114 -1.87 13.36 1.89
N TRP A 115 -1.54 12.10 2.21
CA TRP A 115 -1.19 11.70 3.58
C TRP A 115 0.09 12.39 4.10
N GLU A 116 1.09 12.58 3.24
CA GLU A 116 2.32 13.31 3.58
C GLU A 116 2.04 14.79 3.84
N LEU A 117 1.17 15.43 3.06
CA LEU A 117 0.72 16.80 3.26
C LEU A 117 -0.06 16.97 4.56
N GLU A 118 -1.00 16.07 4.87
CA GLU A 118 -1.72 16.06 6.16
C GLU A 118 -0.76 15.91 7.34
N ARG A 119 0.24 15.04 7.20
CA ARG A 119 1.26 14.82 8.23
C ARG A 119 2.19 16.01 8.41
N GLN A 120 2.49 16.76 7.35
CA GLN A 120 3.24 18.01 7.43
C GLN A 120 2.42 19.11 8.13
N GLY A 121 1.14 19.25 7.78
CA GLY A 121 0.23 20.17 8.47
C GLY A 121 0.07 19.86 9.96
N GLY A 122 0.02 18.58 10.33
CA GLY A 122 -0.03 18.15 11.74
C GLY A 122 1.31 18.19 12.50
N ARG A 123 2.44 18.39 11.80
CA ARG A 123 3.77 18.57 12.42
C ARG A 123 4.02 20.02 12.86
N ASP A 124 3.37 20.98 12.22
CA ASP A 124 3.45 22.40 12.57
C ASP A 124 2.55 22.77 13.78
N GLU A 125 1.69 21.85 14.24
CA GLU A 125 1.03 21.98 15.53
C GLU A 125 2.05 21.70 16.65
N LEU A 126 2.51 22.74 17.33
CA LEU A 126 3.28 22.62 18.57
C LEU A 126 2.44 21.86 19.63
N ARG A 127 2.69 20.56 19.78
CA ARG A 127 2.01 19.71 20.77
C ARG A 127 2.70 19.83 22.12
N ALA A 128 2.13 20.63 23.02
CA ALA A 128 2.51 20.63 24.43
C ALA A 128 1.80 19.49 25.18
N GLN A 129 2.56 18.63 25.86
CA GLN A 129 2.01 17.64 26.79
C GLN A 129 2.08 18.23 28.21
N VAL A 130 0.94 18.28 28.89
CA VAL A 130 0.84 18.80 30.26
C VAL A 130 0.43 17.68 31.20
N TRP A 131 1.25 17.43 32.22
CA TRP A 131 0.94 16.48 33.28
C TRP A 131 0.21 17.19 34.42
N LEU A 132 -1.01 16.76 34.71
CA LEU A 132 -1.84 17.32 35.77
C LEU A 132 -2.03 16.31 36.89
N PRO A 133 -2.05 16.75 38.17
CA PRO A 133 -2.49 15.92 39.27
C PRO A 133 -3.87 15.28 39.01
N ALA A 134 -4.11 14.10 39.59
CA ALA A 134 -5.29 13.30 39.28
C ALA A 134 -6.61 13.99 39.64
N ASP A 135 -6.63 14.76 40.73
CA ASP A 135 -7.78 15.56 41.16
C ASP A 135 -8.07 16.72 40.20
N VAL A 136 -7.04 17.43 39.73
CA VAL A 136 -7.16 18.49 38.73
C VAL A 136 -7.67 17.91 37.40
N SER A 137 -7.13 16.77 36.98
CA SER A 137 -7.57 16.06 35.78
C SER A 137 -9.05 15.67 35.83
N ARG A 138 -9.55 15.19 36.98
CA ARG A 138 -10.97 14.86 37.17
C ARG A 138 -11.86 16.10 37.07
N ARG A 139 -11.46 17.21 37.70
CA ARG A 139 -12.20 18.48 37.64
C ARG A 139 -12.26 19.04 36.22
N LEU A 140 -11.13 19.02 35.51
CA LEU A 140 -11.04 19.46 34.11
C LEU A 140 -12.00 18.65 33.21
N ARG A 141 -12.00 17.32 33.32
CA ARG A 141 -12.89 16.46 32.53
C ARG A 141 -14.37 16.71 32.84
N ALA A 142 -14.74 16.85 34.11
CA ALA A 142 -16.12 17.14 34.50
C ALA A 142 -16.60 18.48 33.95
N LEU A 143 -15.73 19.49 33.98
CA LEU A 143 -16.01 20.82 33.45
C LEU A 143 -16.14 20.81 31.92
N ALA A 144 -15.22 20.14 31.24
CA ALA A 144 -15.23 19.98 29.79
C ALA A 144 -16.51 19.26 29.32
N ALA A 145 -16.90 18.17 30.00
CA ALA A 145 -18.14 17.45 29.75
C ALA A 145 -19.38 18.34 29.93
N ARG A 146 -19.42 19.18 30.98
CA ARG A 146 -20.54 20.11 31.23
C ARG A 146 -20.65 21.18 30.14
N ALA A 147 -19.53 21.61 29.58
CA ALA A 147 -19.46 22.64 28.54
C ALA A 147 -19.55 22.07 27.10
N GLY A 148 -19.59 20.75 26.93
CA GLY A 148 -19.54 20.12 25.61
C GLY A 148 -18.20 20.30 24.87
N LEU A 149 -17.12 20.50 25.63
CA LEU A 149 -15.76 20.74 25.11
C LEU A 149 -14.84 19.55 25.38
N ALA A 150 -13.76 19.46 24.62
CA ALA A 150 -12.62 18.61 24.94
C ALA A 150 -11.73 19.27 26.02
N PRO A 151 -11.08 18.50 26.92
CA PRO A 151 -10.17 19.04 27.93
C PRO A 151 -9.08 19.97 27.36
N GLU A 152 -8.57 19.66 26.17
CA GLU A 152 -7.55 20.44 25.45
C GLU A 152 -8.08 21.83 25.07
N GLN A 153 -9.36 21.94 24.69
CA GLN A 153 -9.99 23.21 24.35
C GLN A 153 -10.16 24.11 25.58
N VAL A 154 -10.46 23.51 26.73
CA VAL A 154 -10.53 24.25 28.00
C VAL A 154 -9.14 24.77 28.40
N LEU A 155 -8.10 23.94 28.26
CA LEU A 155 -6.72 24.35 28.54
C LEU A 155 -6.23 25.45 27.59
N ALA A 156 -6.54 25.36 26.29
CA ALA A 156 -6.20 26.41 25.32
C ALA A 156 -6.86 27.75 25.69
N GLN A 157 -8.16 27.74 26.03
CA GLN A 157 -8.86 28.96 26.45
C GLN A 157 -8.34 29.53 27.77
N LEU A 158 -7.90 28.69 28.71
CA LEU A 158 -7.25 29.16 29.93
C LEU A 158 -5.90 29.80 29.61
N ALA A 159 -5.09 29.17 28.75
CA ALA A 159 -3.81 29.70 28.30
C ALA A 159 -3.95 31.06 27.62
N ASP A 160 -4.96 31.26 26.77
CA ASP A 160 -5.25 32.55 26.13
C ASP A 160 -5.65 33.66 27.12
N ARG A 161 -6.09 33.28 28.33
CA ARG A 161 -6.52 34.21 29.38
C ARG A 161 -5.46 34.46 30.44
N VAL A 162 -4.33 33.73 30.38
CA VAL A 162 -3.18 33.96 31.25
C VAL A 162 -2.49 35.25 30.79
N ARG A 163 -2.29 36.17 31.73
CA ARG A 163 -1.40 37.31 31.56
C ARG A 163 -0.26 37.19 32.56
N ILE A 164 0.93 37.53 32.10
CA ILE A 164 2.12 37.64 32.93
C ILE A 164 2.37 39.13 33.06
N ASP A 165 2.27 39.65 34.28
CA ASP A 165 2.59 41.05 34.56
C ASP A 165 4.12 41.23 34.60
N ASP A 166 4.60 42.48 34.60
CA ASP A 166 6.04 42.81 34.50
C ASP A 166 6.90 42.25 35.65
N ASP A 167 6.28 41.87 36.77
CA ASP A 167 6.90 41.22 37.92
C ASP A 167 6.89 39.68 37.87
N GLY A 168 6.34 39.10 36.79
CA GLY A 168 6.17 37.67 36.61
C GLY A 168 4.93 37.09 37.28
N ALA A 169 4.04 37.92 37.84
CA ALA A 169 2.79 37.47 38.41
C ALA A 169 1.85 36.94 37.32
N LEU A 170 1.32 35.73 37.55
CA LEU A 170 0.35 35.10 36.67
C LEU A 170 -1.06 35.50 37.09
N SER A 171 -1.75 36.27 36.26
CA SER A 171 -3.17 36.58 36.43
C SER A 171 -4.00 35.86 35.37
N VAL A 172 -5.09 35.22 35.81
CA VAL A 172 -6.05 34.55 34.92
C VAL A 172 -7.41 35.16 35.17
N LYS A 173 -8.02 35.74 34.13
CA LYS A 173 -9.40 36.23 34.24
C LYS A 173 -10.33 35.06 34.59
N ALA A 174 -11.28 35.31 35.48
CA ALA A 174 -12.26 34.33 35.90
C ALA A 174 -12.87 33.62 34.67
N PHE A 175 -12.77 32.29 34.66
CA PHE A 175 -13.33 31.45 33.63
C PHE A 175 -14.65 30.90 34.12
N VAL A 176 -15.73 31.33 33.46
CA VAL A 176 -17.06 30.73 33.58
C VAL A 176 -17.29 29.95 32.27
N PRO A 177 -17.28 28.61 32.31
CA PRO A 177 -17.57 27.76 31.16
C PRO A 177 -19.05 27.77 30.81
#